data_AF-A0A1M7YYW7-F1
#
_entry.id   AF-A0A1M7YYW7-F1
#
_cell.length_a   1.000
_cell.length_b   1.000
_cell.length_c   1.000
_cell.angle_alpha   90.00
_cell.angle_beta   90.00
_cell.angle_gamma   90.00
#
_symmetry.space_group_name_H-M   'P 1'
#
loop_
_entity.id
_entity.type
_entity.pdbx_description
1 polymer ?
#
loop_
_entity_poly.entity_id
_entity_poly.type
_entity_poly.pdbx_seq_one_letter_code
_entity_poly.pdbx_strand_id
1 'polypeptide(L)'
;MKKIILALIISFPALAGNSAIIPAWKTGSDYQKTTTQITVSNITDRTIQFQIKFYSQDGAVYDDKINYKNVSAGTLGAHKTALIELTPSQTDWGYGVITHRGDAGLVAHGRIRTTGLRTHAIESVTINNGLPF
;
A
#
# COMPACT_ATOMS: atom_id res chain seq x y z
N MET A 1 29.46 -20.00 -39.89
CA MET A 1 29.77 -19.26 -38.64
C MET A 1 28.48 -19.07 -37.85
N LYS A 2 28.33 -19.71 -36.68
CA LYS A 2 27.14 -19.55 -35.82
C LYS A 2 27.32 -18.30 -34.95
N LYS A 3 26.40 -17.34 -35.05
CA LYS A 3 26.36 -16.15 -34.19
C LYS A 3 25.64 -16.52 -32.89
N ILE A 4 26.37 -16.49 -31.76
CA ILE A 4 25.78 -16.59 -30.43
C ILE A 4 25.32 -15.19 -30.04
N ILE A 5 24.02 -14.99 -29.89
CA ILE A 5 23.45 -13.75 -29.35
C ILE A 5 23.46 -13.89 -27.83
N LEU A 6 24.36 -13.15 -27.18
CA LEU A 6 24.42 -13.05 -25.73
C LEU A 6 23.39 -12.01 -25.28
N ALA A 7 22.25 -12.46 -24.77
CA ALA A 7 21.24 -11.60 -24.18
C ALA A 7 21.71 -11.14 -22.79
N LEU A 8 22.15 -9.90 -22.67
CA LEU A 8 22.52 -9.28 -21.41
C LEU A 8 21.24 -8.92 -20.63
N ILE A 9 20.89 -9.74 -19.63
CA ILE A 9 19.78 -9.45 -18.72
C ILE A 9 20.28 -8.40 -17.73
N ILE A 10 19.97 -7.13 -18.00
CA ILE A 10 20.31 -6.01 -17.11
C ILE A 10 19.23 -5.96 -16.02
N SER A 11 19.52 -6.49 -14.84
CA SER A 11 18.68 -6.27 -13.66
C SER A 11 18.88 -4.84 -13.20
N PHE A 12 17.90 -3.96 -13.42
CA PHE A 12 17.89 -2.64 -12.77
C PHE A 12 17.76 -2.87 -11.27
N PRO A 13 18.72 -2.47 -10.41
CA PRO A 13 18.46 -2.44 -8.99
C PRO A 13 17.28 -1.49 -8.80
N ALA A 14 16.16 -2.02 -8.31
CA ALA A 14 15.05 -1.20 -7.87
C ALA A 14 15.64 -0.20 -6.87
N LEU A 15 15.64 1.08 -7.24
CA LEU A 15 16.03 2.15 -6.33
C LEU A 15 15.01 2.08 -5.19
N ALA A 16 15.43 1.46 -4.08
CA ALA A 16 14.65 1.38 -2.87
C ALA A 16 14.64 2.80 -2.29
N GLY A 17 13.69 3.60 -2.77
CA GLY A 17 13.47 4.96 -2.31
C GLY A 17 12.51 4.93 -1.13
N ASN A 18 12.60 5.92 -0.26
CA ASN A 18 11.90 5.96 1.04
C ASN A 18 10.36 6.15 0.93
N SER A 19 9.77 5.79 -0.21
CA SER A 19 8.37 5.98 -0.53
C SER A 19 7.86 4.92 -1.50
N ALA A 20 6.61 4.51 -1.31
CA ALA A 20 5.87 3.66 -2.24
C ALA A 20 4.51 4.27 -2.59
N ILE A 21 4.08 4.05 -3.83
CA ILE A 21 2.78 4.49 -4.32
C ILE A 21 1.76 3.37 -4.11
N ILE A 22 0.60 3.73 -3.57
CA ILE A 22 -0.61 2.93 -3.56
C ILE A 22 -1.41 3.35 -4.80
N PRO A 23 -1.42 2.55 -5.87
CA PRO A 23 -1.94 3.00 -7.17
C PRO A 23 -3.46 3.19 -7.17
N ALA A 24 -4.17 2.44 -6.31
CA ALA A 24 -5.61 2.54 -6.19
C ALA A 24 -6.06 2.25 -4.76
N TRP A 25 -7.01 3.04 -4.29
CA TRP A 25 -7.87 2.73 -3.15
C TRP A 25 -9.30 3.10 -3.49
N LYS A 26 -10.24 2.46 -2.79
CA LYS A 26 -11.67 2.70 -2.88
C LYS A 26 -12.37 2.49 -1.53
N THR A 27 -13.36 3.32 -1.26
CA THR A 27 -14.34 3.17 -0.17
C THR A 27 -15.75 3.22 -0.75
N GLY A 28 -16.73 2.66 -0.04
CA GLY A 28 -18.13 2.69 -0.44
C GLY A 28 -19.06 2.40 0.73
N SER A 29 -20.03 3.29 0.97
CA SER A 29 -20.94 3.31 2.12
C SER A 29 -22.28 2.62 1.91
N ASP A 30 -22.68 2.36 0.66
CA ASP A 30 -24.04 1.89 0.35
C ASP A 30 -24.11 0.35 0.22
N TYR A 31 -25.20 -0.21 -0.34
CA TYR A 31 -25.57 -1.64 -0.51
C TYR A 31 -24.44 -2.66 -0.80
N GLN A 32 -23.25 -2.21 -1.19
CA GLN A 32 -22.01 -2.96 -1.23
C GLN A 32 -20.90 -2.22 -0.47
N LYS A 33 -20.62 -2.66 0.76
CA LYS A 33 -19.55 -2.11 1.59
C LYS A 33 -18.21 -2.37 0.91
N THR A 34 -17.53 -1.31 0.47
CA THR A 34 -16.19 -1.40 -0.12
C THR A 34 -15.17 -0.78 0.82
N THR A 35 -14.08 -1.50 1.09
CA THR A 35 -12.99 -1.03 1.96
C THR A 35 -11.65 -1.39 1.36
N THR A 36 -10.71 -0.45 1.43
CA THR A 36 -9.30 -0.71 1.12
C THR A 36 -8.55 -1.04 2.39
N GLN A 37 -7.78 -2.11 2.33
CA GLN A 37 -6.92 -2.57 3.41
C GLN A 37 -5.48 -2.62 2.90
N ILE A 38 -4.59 -1.90 3.56
CA ILE A 38 -3.16 -1.85 3.27
C ILE A 38 -2.42 -2.50 4.43
N THR A 39 -1.65 -3.54 4.13
CA THR A 39 -0.74 -4.16 5.07
C THR A 39 0.65 -3.59 4.85
N VAL A 40 1.32 -3.18 5.92
CA VAL A 40 2.70 -2.69 5.88
C VAL A 40 3.52 -3.47 6.89
N SER A 41 4.62 -4.07 6.44
CA SER A 41 5.50 -4.89 7.26
C SER A 41 6.89 -4.26 7.31
N ASN A 42 7.42 -4.09 8.52
CA ASN A 42 8.81 -3.73 8.75
C ASN A 42 9.65 -5.01 8.76
N ILE A 43 10.51 -5.16 7.76
CA ILE A 43 11.37 -6.35 7.58
C ILE A 43 12.77 -6.16 8.19
N THR A 44 12.98 -5.08 8.94
CA THR A 44 14.28 -4.73 9.53
C THR A 44 14.34 -5.04 11.03
N ASP A 45 15.56 -5.03 11.58
CA ASP A 45 15.83 -5.22 13.01
C ASP A 45 15.65 -3.94 13.85
N ARG A 46 15.14 -2.86 13.26
CA ARG A 46 14.94 -1.58 13.95
C ARG A 46 13.51 -1.09 13.79
N THR A 47 13.09 -0.18 14.65
CA THR A 47 11.82 0.53 14.51
C THR A 47 11.87 1.52 13.36
N ILE A 48 10.84 1.56 12.52
CA ILE A 48 10.69 2.50 11.40
C ILE A 48 9.54 3.46 11.66
N GLN A 49 9.77 4.75 11.41
CA GLN A 49 8.72 5.75 11.34
C GLN A 49 8.27 5.94 9.89
N PHE A 50 6.97 5.83 9.67
CA PHE A 50 6.33 5.98 8.38
C PHE A 50 5.05 6.81 8.47
N GLN A 51 4.66 7.36 7.33
CA GLN A 51 3.43 8.09 7.11
C GLN A 51 2.74 7.50 5.89
N ILE A 52 1.41 7.47 5.94
CA ILE A 52 0.57 7.16 4.79
C ILE A 52 -0.36 8.33 4.56
N LYS A 53 -0.47 8.75 3.30
CA LYS A 53 -1.43 9.76 2.84
C LYS A 53 -2.26 9.18 1.72
N PHE A 54 -3.56 9.45 1.75
CA PHE A 54 -4.47 9.10 0.67
C PHE A 54 -4.94 10.39 0.00
N TYR A 55 -5.17 10.30 -1.29
CA TYR A 55 -5.62 11.37 -2.14
C TYR A 55 -6.82 10.88 -2.93
N SER A 56 -7.88 11.69 -3.00
CA SER A 56 -8.99 11.48 -3.92
C SER A 56 -8.52 11.69 -5.36
N GLN A 57 -9.34 11.31 -6.34
CA GLN A 57 -8.96 11.37 -7.76
C GLN A 57 -8.49 12.73 -8.26
N ASP A 58 -9.04 13.81 -7.69
CA ASP A 58 -8.74 15.19 -8.02
C ASP A 58 -7.44 15.70 -7.37
N GLY A 59 -6.77 14.84 -6.57
CA GLY A 59 -5.56 15.18 -5.84
C GLY A 59 -5.82 15.84 -4.49
N ALA A 60 -7.07 16.02 -4.07
CA ALA A 60 -7.38 16.46 -2.72
C ALA A 60 -6.95 15.41 -1.69
N VAL A 61 -6.52 15.85 -0.51
CA VAL A 61 -6.19 14.90 0.57
C VAL A 61 -7.47 14.25 1.05
N TYR A 62 -7.46 12.92 1.15
CA TYR A 62 -8.55 12.16 1.73
C TYR A 62 -8.37 12.14 3.26
N ASP A 63 -9.10 13.03 3.95
CA ASP A 63 -9.02 13.22 5.40
C ASP A 63 -10.06 12.39 6.19
N ASP A 64 -10.75 11.47 5.53
CA ASP A 64 -11.77 10.65 6.16
C ASP A 64 -11.18 9.57 7.09
N LYS A 65 -12.05 8.81 7.78
CA LYS A 65 -11.60 7.92 8.88
C LYS A 65 -10.71 6.77 8.41
N ILE A 66 -9.40 6.94 8.59
CA ILE A 66 -8.37 5.90 8.45
C ILE A 66 -8.21 5.17 9.80
N ASN A 67 -8.36 3.84 9.78
CA ASN A 67 -8.19 3.00 10.96
C ASN A 67 -6.83 2.30 10.94
N TYR A 68 -6.01 2.54 11.96
CA TYR A 68 -4.70 1.96 12.13
C TYR A 68 -4.76 0.82 13.16
N LYS A 69 -4.52 -0.42 12.72
CA LYS A 69 -4.47 -1.60 13.58
C LYS A 69 -3.02 -2.08 13.68
N ASN A 70 -2.61 -2.45 14.89
CA ASN A 70 -1.25 -2.94 15.20
C ASN A 70 -0.12 -1.95 14.85
N VAL A 71 -0.42 -0.65 14.85
CA VAL A 71 0.55 0.43 14.69
C VAL A 71 0.12 1.62 15.53
N SER A 72 1.06 2.21 16.24
CA SER A 72 0.82 3.43 17.02
C SER A 72 1.50 4.59 16.30
N ALA A 73 0.73 5.61 15.94
CA ALA A 73 1.24 6.91 15.47
C ALA A 73 2.34 6.84 14.39
N GLY A 74 2.15 6.02 13.34
CA GLY A 74 3.11 5.91 12.24
C GLY A 74 4.46 5.31 12.63
N THR A 75 4.55 4.60 13.76
CA THR A 75 5.77 3.90 14.19
C THR A 75 5.55 2.40 14.17
N LEU A 76 6.39 1.67 13.44
CA LEU A 76 6.33 0.22 13.30
C LEU A 76 7.61 -0.42 13.84
N GLY A 77 7.48 -1.19 14.92
CA GLY A 77 8.61 -1.91 15.52
C GLY A 77 9.24 -2.92 14.57
N ALA A 78 10.45 -3.36 14.91
CA ALA A 78 11.18 -4.40 14.16
C ALA A 78 10.31 -5.66 13.98
N HIS A 79 10.30 -6.22 12.76
CA HIS A 79 9.55 -7.44 12.41
C HIS A 79 8.04 -7.38 12.69
N LYS A 80 7.46 -6.17 12.78
CA LYS A 80 6.03 -5.97 12.99
C LYS A 80 5.30 -5.65 11.70
N THR A 81 4.01 -5.97 11.71
CA THR A 81 3.09 -5.72 10.60
C THR A 81 1.89 -4.91 11.09
N ALA A 82 1.59 -3.84 10.37
CA ALA A 82 0.44 -2.97 10.55
C ALA A 82 -0.64 -3.27 9.52
N LEU A 83 -1.90 -3.09 9.90
CA LEU A 83 -3.03 -3.06 8.98
C LEU A 83 -3.66 -1.68 9.02
N ILE A 84 -3.67 -1.00 7.88
CA ILE A 84 -4.33 0.28 7.67
C ILE A 84 -5.61 0.02 6.87
N GLU A 85 -6.76 0.44 7.40
CA GLU A 85 -8.06 0.19 6.80
C GLU A 85 -8.79 1.52 6.57
N LEU A 86 -9.18 1.78 5.32
CA LEU A 86 -10.06 2.90 4.99
C LEU A 86 -11.49 2.53 5.37
N THR A 87 -12.07 3.28 6.30
CA THR A 87 -13.45 3.07 6.73
C THR A 87 -14.38 3.78 5.75
N PRO A 88 -15.41 3.11 5.20
CA PRO A 88 -16.36 3.74 4.31
C PRO A 88 -17.30 4.68 5.08
N SER A 89 -17.16 5.97 4.82
CA SER A 89 -18.10 7.06 5.18
C SER A 89 -18.99 7.41 3.99
N GLN A 90 -18.41 7.40 2.79
CA GLN A 90 -19.01 7.66 1.50
C GLN A 90 -18.34 6.80 0.41
N THR A 91 -18.86 6.85 -0.81
CA THR A 91 -18.18 6.25 -1.97
C THR A 91 -17.13 7.21 -2.50
N ASP A 92 -15.86 6.81 -2.45
CA ASP A 92 -14.74 7.58 -2.98
C ASP A 92 -13.61 6.65 -3.43
N TRP A 93 -12.66 7.18 -4.20
CA TRP A 93 -11.49 6.46 -4.69
C TRP A 93 -10.37 7.40 -5.11
N GLY A 94 -9.16 6.85 -5.22
CA GLY A 94 -7.99 7.60 -5.66
C GLY A 94 -6.70 6.82 -5.46
N TYR A 95 -5.63 7.52 -5.09
CA TYR A 95 -4.30 6.94 -4.88
C TYR A 95 -3.74 7.30 -3.51
N GLY A 96 -2.65 6.67 -3.11
CA GLY A 96 -1.99 6.99 -1.85
C GLY A 96 -0.48 6.91 -1.95
N VAL A 97 0.20 7.40 -0.92
CA VAL A 97 1.65 7.38 -0.80
C VAL A 97 2.00 6.94 0.61
N ILE A 98 2.88 5.95 0.70
CA ILE A 98 3.56 5.57 1.94
C ILE A 98 4.94 6.18 1.88
N THR A 99 5.37 6.87 2.94
CA THR A 99 6.71 7.44 3.05
C THR A 99 7.31 7.04 4.40
N HIS A 100 8.61 6.79 4.47
CA HIS A 100 9.31 6.61 5.74
C HIS A 100 10.63 7.36 5.74
N ARG A 101 11.34 7.29 6.87
CA ARG A 101 12.70 7.80 7.00
C ARG A 101 13.67 6.64 7.17
N GLY A 102 14.90 6.82 6.70
CA GLY A 102 15.96 5.81 6.78
C GLY A 102 15.99 4.88 5.57
N ASP A 103 16.77 3.82 5.68
CA ASP A 103 16.97 2.83 4.62
C ASP A 103 15.70 2.02 4.35
N ALA A 104 15.61 1.51 3.12
CA ALA A 104 14.52 0.67 2.69
C ALA A 104 14.33 -0.54 3.60
N GLY A 105 13.10 -0.69 4.06
CA GLY A 105 12.80 -1.60 5.16
C GLY A 105 11.32 -1.90 5.33
N LEU A 106 10.47 -1.28 4.51
CA LEU A 106 9.05 -1.54 4.50
C LEU A 106 8.67 -2.34 3.25
N VAL A 107 7.83 -3.34 3.42
CA VAL A 107 7.13 -4.02 2.33
C VAL A 107 5.65 -3.81 2.55
N ALA A 108 4.92 -3.51 1.49
CA ALA A 108 3.49 -3.27 1.58
C ALA A 108 2.73 -4.02 0.49
N HIS A 109 1.49 -4.39 0.81
CA HIS A 109 0.51 -4.88 -0.15
C HIS A 109 -0.86 -4.35 0.25
N GLY A 110 -1.73 -4.14 -0.72
CA GLY A 110 -3.10 -3.75 -0.46
C GLY A 110 -4.10 -4.73 -1.03
N ARG A 111 -5.34 -4.60 -0.57
CA ARG A 111 -6.51 -5.22 -1.19
C ARG A 111 -7.72 -4.33 -1.07
N ILE A 112 -8.59 -4.38 -2.07
CA ILE A 112 -9.91 -3.75 -2.02
C ILE A 112 -10.90 -4.89 -1.83
N ARG A 113 -11.67 -4.83 -0.74
CA ARG A 113 -12.71 -5.79 -0.43
C ARG A 113 -14.06 -5.13 -0.61
N THR A 114 -14.88 -5.70 -1.48
CA THR A 114 -16.30 -5.34 -1.63
C THR A 114 -17.16 -6.47 -1.08
N THR A 115 -18.09 -6.13 -0.19
CA THR A 115 -19.02 -7.07 0.46
C THR A 115 -20.42 -6.50 0.43
N GLY A 116 -21.34 -7.18 -0.25
CA GLY A 116 -22.76 -6.85 -0.31
C GLY A 116 -23.63 -8.10 -0.27
N LEU A 117 -24.95 -7.93 -0.30
CA LEU A 117 -25.93 -9.02 -0.17
C LEU A 117 -25.74 -10.16 -1.19
N ARG A 118 -25.16 -9.87 -2.36
CA ARG A 118 -24.92 -10.84 -3.45
C ARG A 118 -23.52 -10.74 -4.07
N THR A 119 -22.66 -9.86 -3.56
CA THR A 119 -21.36 -9.57 -4.17
C THR A 119 -20.26 -9.70 -3.14
N HIS A 120 -19.27 -10.53 -3.44
CA HIS A 120 -18.01 -10.61 -2.71
C HIS A 120 -16.89 -10.54 -3.73
N ALA A 121 -16.12 -9.44 -3.69
CA ALA A 121 -14.97 -9.25 -4.56
C ALA A 121 -13.76 -8.87 -3.71
N ILE A 122 -12.60 -9.39 -4.10
CA ILE A 122 -11.31 -9.03 -3.53
C ILE A 122 -10.38 -8.73 -4.70
N GLU A 123 -9.92 -7.49 -4.75
CA GLU A 123 -8.94 -7.02 -5.75
C GLU A 123 -7.61 -6.82 -5.04
N SER A 124 -6.51 -7.21 -5.68
CA SER A 124 -5.17 -6.94 -5.16
C SER A 124 -4.72 -5.53 -5.53
N VAL A 125 -4.06 -4.85 -4.61
CA VAL A 125 -3.40 -3.58 -4.85
C VAL A 125 -1.91 -3.81 -4.69
N THR A 126 -1.21 -3.83 -5.81
CA THR A 126 0.24 -4.01 -5.83
C THR A 126 0.92 -2.70 -5.43
N ILE A 127 1.71 -2.72 -4.36
CA ILE A 127 2.45 -1.56 -3.86
C ILE A 127 3.93 -1.84 -4.06
N ASN A 128 4.62 -0.95 -4.77
CA ASN A 128 6.05 -1.10 -5.08
C ASN A 128 6.46 -2.48 -5.63
N ASN A 129 5.60 -3.13 -6.42
CA ASN A 129 5.81 -4.51 -6.92
C ASN A 129 6.09 -5.56 -5.83
N GLY A 130 5.66 -5.30 -4.58
CA GLY A 130 5.97 -6.16 -3.43
C GLY A 130 7.42 -6.09 -2.98
N LEU A 131 8.23 -5.18 -3.53
CA LEU A 131 9.62 -4.98 -3.15
C LEU A 131 9.74 -4.05 -1.94
N PRO A 132 10.82 -4.19 -1.15
CA PRO A 132 11.14 -3.23 -0.11
C PRO A 132 11.29 -1.81 -0.67
N PHE A 133 10.79 -0.84 0.08
CA PHE A 133 11.02 0.57 -0.11
C PHE A 133 11.51 1.19 1.19
#